data_AF-A0A7C6C516-F1
#
_entry.id   AF-A0A7C6C516-F1
#
_cell.length_a   1.000
_cell.length_b   1.000
_cell.length_c   1.000
_cell.angle_alpha   90.00
_cell.angle_beta   90.00
_cell.angle_gamma   90.00
#
_symmetry.space_group_name_H-M   'P 1'
#
loop_
_entity.id
_entity.type
_entity.pdbx_description
1 polymer ?
#
loop_
_entity_poly.entity_id
_entity_poly.type
_entity_poly.pdbx_seq_one_letter_code
_entity_poly.pdbx_strand_id
1 'polypeptide(L)' 'MDYRDSVFLSVAEHLSFSKAAEALHISQPAVSRHIKELEQRYDASLFER' A
#
# COMPACT_ATOMS: atom_id res chain seq x y z
N MET A 1 0.39 -13.75 -6.90
CA MET A 1 0.37 -12.59 -5.99
C MET A 1 -0.35 -11.46 -6.71
N ASP A 2 -1.40 -10.89 -6.10
CA ASP A 2 -2.08 -9.69 -6.63
C ASP A 2 -1.10 -8.51 -6.53
N TYR A 3 -1.14 -7.56 -7.46
CA TYR A 3 -0.29 -6.36 -7.40
C TYR A 3 -0.49 -5.59 -6.09
N ARG A 4 -1.72 -5.61 -5.54
CA ARG A 4 -2.02 -5.03 -4.23
C ARG A 4 -1.24 -5.67 -3.08
N ASP A 5 -0.97 -6.97 -3.13
CA ASP A 5 -0.17 -7.65 -2.09
C ASP A 5 1.27 -7.10 -2.10
N SER A 6 1.83 -6.87 -3.29
CA SER A 6 3.15 -6.23 -3.45
C SER A 6 3.15 -4.79 -2.93
N VAL A 7 2.07 -4.04 -3.14
CA VAL A 7 1.93 -2.68 -2.59
C VAL A 7 1.91 -2.71 -1.07
N PHE A 8 1.13 -3.61 -0.47
CA PHE A 8 1.09 -3.79 0.99
C PHE A 8 2.47 -4.13 1.57
N LEU A 9 3.15 -5.13 0.99
CA LEU A 9 4.50 -5.52 1.43
C LEU A 9 5.49 -4.35 1.34
N SER A 10 5.47 -3.61 0.23
CA SER A 10 6.37 -2.46 0.05
C SER A 10 6.12 -1.36 1.09
N VAL A 11 4.85 -1.06 1.41
CA VAL A 11 4.52 -0.07 2.47
C VAL A 11 5.00 -0.55 3.85
N ALA A 12 4.81 -1.84 4.15
CA ALA A 12 5.25 -2.44 5.41
C ALA A 12 6.78 -2.46 5.54
N GLU A 13 7.50 -2.73 4.46
CA GLU A 13 8.98 -2.72 4.43
C GLU A 13 9.56 -1.31 4.60
N HIS A 14 8.96 -0.32 3.95
CA HIS A 14 9.50 1.05 3.95
C HIS A 14 8.99 1.92 5.11
N LEU A 15 7.95 1.46 5.82
CA LEU A 15 7.22 2.21 6.85
C LEU A 15 6.78 3.61 6.36
N SER A 16 6.56 3.76 5.07
CA SER A 16 6.26 5.03 4.42
C SER A 16 5.59 4.83 3.07
N PHE A 17 4.42 5.43 2.91
CA PHE A 17 3.67 5.42 1.65
C PHE A 17 4.43 6.12 0.52
N SER A 18 5.15 7.20 0.81
CA SER A 18 5.94 7.92 -0.19
C SER A 18 7.12 7.10 -0.68
N LYS A 19 7.88 6.47 0.24
CA LYS A 19 9.02 5.61 -0.13
C LYS A 19 8.56 4.35 -0.88
N ALA A 20 7.44 3.75 -0.49
CA ALA A 20 6.87 2.62 -1.21
C ALA A 20 6.45 2.99 -2.64
N ALA A 21 5.90 4.20 -2.83
CA ALA A 21 5.55 4.72 -4.15
C ALA A 21 6.78 4.90 -5.05
N GLU A 22 7.87 5.46 -4.49
CA GLU A 22 9.15 5.58 -5.18
C GLU A 22 9.72 4.20 -5.57
N ALA A 23 9.73 3.24 -4.64
CA ALA A 23 10.23 1.89 -4.87
C ALA A 23 9.43 1.10 -5.92
N LEU A 24 8.12 1.36 -6.01
CA LEU A 24 7.22 0.73 -6.98
C LEU A 24 7.05 1.52 -8.28
N HIS A 25 7.74 2.67 -8.41
CA HIS A 25 7.63 3.58 -9.56
C HIS A 25 6.18 3.99 -9.89
N ILE A 26 5.37 4.23 -8.85
CA ILE A 26 3.99 4.73 -8.97
C ILE A 26 3.79 5.97 -8.10
N SER A 27 2.63 6.61 -8.23
CA SER A 27 2.31 7.76 -7.37
C SER A 27 1.85 7.31 -5.98
N GLN A 28 2.15 8.12 -4.96
CA GLN A 28 1.68 7.87 -3.59
C GLN A 28 0.13 7.77 -3.49
N PRO A 29 -0.67 8.54 -4.26
CA PRO A 29 -2.12 8.32 -4.30
C PRO A 29 -2.52 6.94 -4.84
N ALA A 30 -1.77 6.38 -5.80
CA ALA A 30 -2.03 5.03 -6.29
C ALA A 30 -1.76 3.98 -5.21
N VAL A 31 -0.65 4.10 -4.47
CA VAL A 31 -0.36 3.27 -3.28
C VAL A 31 -1.49 3.36 -2.27
N SER A 32 -1.91 4.58 -1.91
CA SER A 32 -2.99 4.81 -0.93
C SER A 32 -4.31 4.18 -1.36
N ARG A 33 -4.65 4.25 -2.66
CA ARG A 33 -5.84 3.62 -3.21
C ARG A 33 -5.77 2.10 -3.09
N HIS A 34 -4.64 1.49 -3.46
CA HIS A 34 -4.45 0.05 -3.37
C HIS A 34 -4.54 -0.47 -1.94
N ILE A 35 -3.95 0.24 -0.97
CA ILE A 35 -4.11 -0.08 0.46
C ILE A 35 -5.56 0.03 0.90
N LYS A 36 -6.25 1.12 0.54
CA LYS A 36 -7.66 1.31 0.89
C LYS A 36 -8.57 0.21 0.32
N GLU A 37 -8.31 -0.25 -0.90
CA GLU A 37 -9.04 -1.38 -1.50
C GLU A 37 -8.81 -2.68 -0.73
N LEU A 38 -7.59 -2.93 -0.24
CA LEU A 38 -7.30 -4.08 0.62
C LEU A 38 -7.99 -3.96 1.98
N GLU A 39 -7.92 -2.79 2.61
CA GLU A 39 -8.62 -2.51 3.88
C GLU A 39 -10.13 -2.77 3.76
N GLN A 40 -10.74 -2.35 2.64
CA GLN A 40 -12.15 -2.61 2.35
C GLN A 40 -12.45 -4.09 2.11
N ARG A 41 -11.55 -4.82 1.43
CA ARG A 41 -11.73 -6.26 1.16
C ARG A 41 -11.71 -7.08 2.45
N TYR A 42 -10.85 -6.70 3.40
CA TYR A 42 -10.66 -7.42 4.66
C TYR A 42 -11.46 -6.84 5.82
N ASP A 43 -12.18 -5.73 5.60
CA ASP A 43 -12.91 -4.98 6.62
C ASP A 43 -12.04 -4.65 7.85
N ALA A 44 -10.80 -4.23 7.58
CA ALA A 44 -9.78 -3.99 8.60
C ALA A 44 -8.84 -2.85 8.21
N SER A 45 -8.37 -2.08 9.19
CA SER A 45 -7.28 -1.12 9.01
C SER A 45 -5.95 -1.86 8.92
N LEU A 46 -5.17 -1.61 7.86
CA LEU A 46 -3.91 -2.33 7.63
C LEU A 46 -2.68 -1.56 8.12
N PHE A 47 -2.79 -0.22 8.21
CA PHE A 47 -1.73 0.65 8.71
C PHE A 47 -2.30 1.73 9.62
N GLU A 48 -1.52 2.13 10.63
CA GLU A 48 -1.75 3.35 11.41
C GLU A 48 -1.10 4.54 10.69
N ARG A 49 -1.77 5.70 10.69
CA ARG A 49 -1.42 6.87 9.86
C ARG A 49 -1.03 8.07 10.70
#